data_AF-A0A8J8Q0M2-F1
#
_entry.id   AF-A0A8J8Q0M2-F1
#
_cell.length_a   1.000
_cell.length_b   1.000
_cell.length_c   1.000
_cell.angle_alpha   90.00
_cell.angle_beta   90.00
_cell.angle_gamma   90.00
#
_symmetry.space_group_name_H-M   'P 1'
#
loop_
_entity.id
_entity.type
_entity.pdbx_description
1 polymer ?
#
loop_
_entity_poly.entity_id
_entity_poly.type
_entity_poly.pdbx_seq_one_letter_code
_entity_poly.pdbx_strand_id
1 'polypeptide(L)' 'EYRDGYVDIPDGPGLGIEIDEDYVRDQTGGVDWHNPIWRHDDGSVAEW' A
#
# COMPACT_ATOMS: atom_id res chain seq x y z
N GLU A 1 -3.87 -18.13 -1.09
CA GLU A 1 -2.70 -18.72 -1.77
C GLU A 1 -2.65 -18.15 -3.17
N TYR A 2 -1.47 -17.80 -3.70
CA TYR A 2 -1.34 -17.36 -5.09
C TYR A 2 -1.00 -18.55 -5.97
N ARG A 3 -1.69 -18.71 -7.10
CA ARG A 3 -1.53 -19.84 -8.03
C ARG A 3 -1.41 -19.30 -9.45
N ASP A 4 -0.30 -19.62 -10.10
CA ASP A 4 0.01 -19.22 -11.49
C ASP A 4 -0.10 -17.70 -11.75
N GLY A 5 0.22 -16.87 -10.75
CA GLY A 5 0.13 -15.40 -10.83
C GLY A 5 -1.28 -14.84 -10.55
N TYR A 6 -2.23 -15.69 -10.17
CA TYR A 6 -3.58 -15.32 -9.80
C TYR A 6 -3.81 -15.51 -8.30
N VAL A 7 -4.80 -14.78 -7.77
CA VAL A 7 -5.31 -14.96 -6.42
C VAL A 7 -6.80 -15.25 -6.49
N ASP A 8 -7.25 -16.19 -5.67
CA ASP A 8 -8.68 -16.47 -5.53
C ASP A 8 -9.37 -15.33 -4.80
N ILE A 9 -10.61 -15.05 -5.20
CA ILE A 9 -11.45 -14.07 -4.51
C ILE A 9 -11.88 -14.67 -3.17
N PRO A 10 -11.79 -13.92 -2.06
CA PRO A 10 -12.31 -14.38 -0.78
C PRO A 10 -13.81 -14.71 -0.84
N ASP A 11 -14.21 -15.84 -0.26
CA ASP A 11 -15.61 -16.32 -0.28
C ASP A 11 -16.52 -15.70 0.80
N GLY A 12 -15.98 -14.79 1.62
CA GLY A 12 -16.71 -14.12 2.70
C GLY A 12 -17.62 -12.99 2.22
N PRO A 13 -18.54 -12.50 3.08
CA PRO A 13 -19.39 -11.37 2.74
C PRO A 13 -18.58 -10.08 2.51
N GLY A 14 -19.05 -9.23 1.60
CA GLY A 14 -18.38 -7.97 1.28
C GLY A 14 -17.03 -8.19 0.60
N LEU A 15 -15.95 -7.65 1.19
CA LEU A 15 -14.59 -7.86 0.70
C LEU A 15 -14.00 -9.21 1.14
N GLY A 16 -14.65 -9.93 2.07
CA GLY A 16 -14.15 -11.19 2.63
C GLY A 16 -12.81 -11.07 3.36
N ILE A 17 -12.56 -9.92 3.98
CA ILE A 17 -11.33 -9.61 4.75
C ILE A 17 -11.74 -9.17 6.16
N GLU A 18 -11.08 -9.73 7.17
CA GLU A 18 -11.15 -9.26 8.56
C GLU A 18 -9.93 -8.39 8.87
N ILE A 19 -10.16 -7.26 9.56
CA ILE A 19 -9.09 -6.33 9.93
C ILE A 19 -8.72 -6.54 11.40
N ASP A 20 -7.43 -6.71 11.68
CA ASP A 20 -6.88 -6.60 13.03
C ASP A 20 -6.73 -5.12 13.39
N GLU A 21 -7.78 -4.55 14.01
CA GLU A 21 -7.82 -3.11 14.29
C GLU A 21 -6.81 -2.66 15.35
N ASP A 22 -6.49 -3.50 16.32
CA ASP A 22 -5.55 -3.16 17.39
C ASP A 22 -4.14 -3.05 16.82
N TYR A 23 -3.75 -4.00 15.98
CA TYR A 23 -2.51 -3.92 15.24
C TYR A 23 -2.44 -2.67 14.35
N VAL A 24 -3.52 -2.37 13.61
CA VAL A 24 -3.58 -1.17 12.76
C VAL A 24 -3.38 0.10 13.57
N ARG A 25 -4.04 0.23 14.73
CA ARG A 25 -3.89 1.38 15.64
C ARG A 25 -2.46 1.54 16.15
N ASP A 26 -1.79 0.44 16.51
CA ASP A 26 -0.40 0.45 16.97
C ASP A 26 0.58 0.93 15.89
N GLN A 27 0.25 0.75 14.60
CA GLN A 27 1.09 1.21 13.48
C GLN A 27 0.86 2.68 13.07
N THR A 28 -0.09 3.40 13.67
CA THR A 28 -0.46 4.78 13.27
C THR A 28 0.56 5.88 13.64
N GLY A 29 1.75 5.51 14.11
CA GLY A 29 2.82 6.45 14.51
C GLY A 29 3.36 7.33 13.38
N GLY A 30 4.41 8.10 13.67
CA GLY A 30 4.95 9.21 12.86
C GLY A 30 5.36 8.86 11.42
N VAL A 31 4.39 8.74 10.53
CA VAL A 31 4.58 8.55 9.10
C VAL A 31 4.28 9.86 8.40
N ASP A 32 5.32 10.62 8.10
CA ASP A 32 5.27 11.77 7.19
C ASP A 32 5.59 11.29 5.77
N TRP A 33 4.74 10.39 5.25
CA TRP A 33 5.00 9.77 3.96
C TRP A 33 4.64 10.71 2.82
N HIS A 34 5.61 10.95 1.94
CA HIS A 34 5.46 11.71 0.71
C HIS A 34 6.10 10.94 -0.43
N ASN A 35 5.59 11.11 -1.65
CA ASN A 35 6.26 10.60 -2.83
C ASN A 35 7.67 11.24 -2.95
N PRO A 36 8.72 10.45 -3.25
CA PRO A 36 10.03 11.01 -3.50
C PRO A 36 9.98 11.92 -4.74
N ILE A 37 10.57 13.11 -4.64
CA ILE A 37 10.69 14.04 -5.78
C ILE A 37 11.99 13.73 -6.50
N TRP A 38 11.88 13.35 -7.77
CA TRP A 38 13.03 13.12 -8.65
C TRP A 38 13.30 14.37 -9.47
N ARG A 39 14.58 14.67 -9.69
CA ARG A 39 15.02 15.83 -10.49
C ARG A 39 16.05 15.41 -11.51
N HIS A 40 15.95 15.99 -12.71
CA HIS A 40 16.99 15.90 -13.73
C HIS A 40 18.20 16.79 -13.37
N ASP A 41 19.32 16.61 -14.06
CA ASP A 41 20.57 17.36 -13.81
C ASP A 41 20.41 18.88 -13.99
N ASP A 42 19.43 19.31 -14.79
CA ASP A 42 19.06 20.72 -15.00
C ASP A 42 18.12 21.28 -13.91
N GLY A 43 17.74 20.45 -12.92
CA GLY A 43 16.89 20.79 -11.80
C GLY A 43 15.40 20.68 -12.07
N SER A 44 14.96 20.33 -13.27
CA SER A 44 13.53 20.12 -13.56
C SER A 44 13.00 18.87 -12.87
N VAL A 45 11.70 18.85 -12.55
CA VAL A 45 11.05 17.69 -11.91
C VAL A 45 10.89 16.56 -12.93
N ALA A 46 11.24 15.34 -12.53
CA ALA A 46 10.98 14.13 -13.29
C ALA A 46 9.64 13.51 -12.86
N GLU A 47 8.91 12.91 -13.80
CA GLU A 47 7.72 12.12 -13.49
C GLU A 47 8.08 10.78 -12.84
N TRP A 48 7.14 10.26 -12.04
CA TRP A 48 7.27 8.99 -11.33
C TRP A 48 6.53 7.89 -12.07
#